data_AF-X0SYQ7-F1
#
_entry.id   AF-X0SYQ7-F1
#
_cell.length_a   1.000
_cell.length_b   1.000
_cell.length_c   1.000
_cell.angle_alpha   90.00
_cell.angle_beta   90.00
_cell.angle_gamma   90.00
#
_symmetry.space_group_name_H-M   'P 1'
#
loop_
_entity.id
_entity.type
_entity.pdbx_description
1 polymer ?
#
loop_
_entity_poly.entity_id
_entity_poly.type
_entity_poly.pdbx_seq_one_letter_code
_entity_poly.pdbx_strand_id
1 'polypeptide(L)'
;MEVIDIKINRRKYDDCKHLSVLVDEEWGYIECTKCGKHLDPIKLLHKIAVKQNGLNFGITSLKETIKKLENRLRTKCQHCGKMTKINC
;
A
#
# COMPACT_ATOMS: atom_id res chain seq x y z
N MET A 1 -3.17 24.93 -38.10
CA MET A 1 -3.82 24.18 -37.01
C MET A 1 -3.51 22.71 -37.25
N GLU A 2 -2.48 22.19 -36.57
CA GLU A 2 -2.16 20.76 -36.67
C GLU A 2 -3.06 20.00 -35.71
N VAL A 3 -3.82 19.06 -36.26
CA VAL A 3 -4.75 18.21 -35.52
C VAL A 3 -3.92 17.08 -34.91
N ILE A 4 -3.78 17.06 -33.59
CA ILE A 4 -3.10 15.96 -32.89
C ILE A 4 -4.10 14.82 -32.78
N ASP A 5 -3.96 13.80 -33.63
CA ASP A 5 -4.73 12.56 -33.58
C ASP A 5 -4.40 11.78 -32.29
N ILE A 6 -5.26 11.90 -31.27
CA ILE A 6 -5.16 11.11 -30.05
C ILE A 6 -5.72 9.72 -30.31
N LYS A 7 -4.86 8.79 -30.75
CA LYS A 7 -5.21 7.36 -30.84
C LYS A 7 -5.24 6.76 -29.43
N ILE A 8 -6.45 6.53 -28.91
CA ILE A 8 -6.68 5.85 -27.63
C ILE A 8 -6.35 4.36 -27.78
N ASN A 9 -5.23 3.92 -27.21
CA ASN A 9 -4.81 2.53 -27.24
C ASN A 9 -5.56 1.70 -26.17
N ARG A 10 -6.26 0.66 -26.62
CA ARG A 10 -7.07 -0.24 -25.79
C ARG A 10 -6.16 -1.14 -24.95
N ARG A 11 -6.46 -1.22 -23.66
CA ARG A 11 -5.69 -1.91 -22.61
C ARG A 11 -5.41 -3.38 -22.99
N LYS A 12 -4.15 -3.72 -23.26
CA LYS A 12 -3.68 -5.11 -23.13
C LYS A 12 -3.52 -5.40 -21.64
N TYR A 13 -4.15 -6.48 -21.17
CA TYR A 13 -4.06 -6.92 -19.78
C TYR A 13 -2.70 -7.58 -19.57
N ASP A 14 -1.70 -6.77 -19.22
CA ASP A 14 -0.49 -7.15 -18.50
C ASP A 14 -0.77 -7.89 -17.19
N ASP A 15 -0.64 -9.21 -17.13
CA ASP A 15 -0.59 -9.99 -15.88
C ASP A 15 0.61 -9.60 -14.97
N CYS A 16 1.55 -8.80 -15.48
CA CYS A 16 2.65 -8.28 -14.69
C CYS A 16 2.17 -7.21 -13.70
N LYS A 17 2.41 -7.45 -12.41
CA LYS A 17 2.09 -6.50 -11.32
C LYS A 17 2.99 -5.26 -11.28
N HIS A 18 4.00 -5.16 -12.16
CA HIS A 18 4.93 -4.03 -12.29
C HIS A 18 5.50 -3.53 -10.94
N LEU A 19 5.84 -4.46 -10.06
CA LEU A 19 6.30 -4.17 -8.70
C LEU A 19 7.81 -3.91 -8.61
N SER A 20 8.56 -4.45 -9.58
CA SER A 20 10.01 -4.36 -9.65
C SER A 20 10.35 -3.59 -10.92
N VAL A 21 11.06 -2.48 -10.75
CA VAL A 21 11.37 -1.55 -11.83
C VAL A 21 12.83 -1.13 -11.78
N LEU A 22 13.40 -0.87 -12.95
CA LEU A 22 14.65 -0.15 -13.14
C LEU A 22 14.28 1.30 -13.44
N VAL A 23 14.99 2.22 -12.82
CA VAL A 23 14.83 3.66 -13.03
C VAL A 23 16.12 4.16 -13.62
N ASP A 24 16.03 4.74 -14.82
CA ASP A 24 17.11 5.53 -15.40
C ASP A 24 16.97 6.96 -14.89
N GLU A 25 17.92 7.39 -14.05
CA GLU A 25 17.89 8.69 -13.39
C GLU A 25 18.16 9.86 -14.35
N GLU A 26 18.83 9.62 -15.48
CA GLU A 26 19.21 10.68 -16.43
C GLU A 26 18.05 11.02 -17.37
N TRP A 27 17.29 10.01 -17.80
CA TRP A 27 16.22 10.18 -18.78
C TRP A 27 14.81 10.06 -18.19
N GLY A 28 14.69 9.71 -16.91
CA GLY A 28 13.41 9.53 -16.23
C GLY A 28 12.60 8.35 -16.78
N TYR A 29 13.25 7.44 -17.49
CA TYR A 29 12.62 6.23 -18.00
C TYR A 29 12.52 5.18 -16.89
N ILE A 30 11.37 4.53 -16.83
CA ILE A 30 11.14 3.44 -15.89
C ILE A 30 10.77 2.20 -16.68
N GLU A 31 11.51 1.13 -16.45
CA GLU A 31 11.26 -0.16 -17.08
C GLU A 31 10.94 -1.21 -16.03
N CYS A 32 10.00 -2.11 -16.32
CA CYS A 32 9.77 -3.23 -15.42
C CYS A 32 10.77 -4.35 -15.67
N THR A 33 11.45 -4.80 -14.61
CA THR A 33 12.45 -5.89 -14.69
C THR A 33 11.86 -7.22 -15.13
N LYS A 34 10.55 -7.43 -14.99
CA LYS A 34 9.89 -8.71 -15.28
C LYS A 34 9.32 -8.80 -16.69
N CYS A 35 8.82 -7.68 -17.22
CA CYS A 35 8.18 -7.66 -18.55
C CYS A 35 8.92 -6.79 -19.57
N GLY A 36 9.98 -6.09 -19.15
CA GLY A 36 10.77 -5.18 -20.01
C GLY A 36 9.98 -3.99 -20.54
N LYS A 37 8.76 -3.74 -20.03
CA LYS A 37 7.91 -2.66 -20.53
C LYS A 37 8.31 -1.34 -19.92
N HIS A 38 8.35 -0.33 -20.76
CA HIS A 38 8.41 1.06 -20.33
C HIS A 38 7.11 1.45 -19.64
N LEU A 39 7.27 2.03 -18.46
CA LEU A 39 6.19 2.47 -17.59
C LEU A 39 6.18 3.98 -17.52
N ASP A 40 4.96 4.51 -17.43
CA ASP A 40 4.73 5.91 -17.11
C ASP A 40 5.06 6.15 -15.62
N PRO A 41 6.02 7.04 -15.30
CA PRO A 41 6.44 7.28 -13.93
C PRO A 41 5.32 7.77 -13.01
N ILE A 42 4.46 8.65 -13.49
CA ILE A 42 3.36 9.22 -12.71
C ILE A 42 2.34 8.13 -12.39
N LYS A 43 2.01 7.27 -13.37
CA LYS A 43 1.11 6.14 -13.15
C LYS A 43 1.69 5.13 -12.16
N LEU A 44 3.00 4.88 -12.20
CA LEU A 44 3.67 4.00 -11.24
C LEU A 44 3.63 4.60 -9.83
N LEU A 45 3.99 5.88 -9.69
CA LEU A 45 3.94 6.59 -8.41
C LEU A 45 2.54 6.58 -7.80
N HIS A 46 1.51 6.83 -8.60
CA HIS A 46 0.12 6.74 -8.14
C HIS A 46 -0.22 5.35 -7.59
N LYS A 47 0.17 4.28 -8.30
CA LYS A 47 -0.03 2.90 -7.83
C LYS A 47 0.68 2.63 -6.50
N ILE A 48 1.92 3.11 -6.36
CA ILE A 48 2.70 2.97 -5.13
C ILE A 48 2.02 3.73 -3.99
N ALA A 49 1.62 4.98 -4.21
CA ALA A 49 0.96 5.81 -3.21
C ALA A 49 -0.35 5.19 -2.71
N VAL A 50 -1.20 4.70 -3.62
CA VAL A 50 -2.44 4.00 -3.24
C VAL A 50 -2.16 2.76 -2.40
N LYS A 51 -1.16 1.96 -2.78
CA LYS A 51 -0.78 0.77 -2.03
C LYS A 51 -0.22 1.12 -0.65
N GLN A 52 0.64 2.12 -0.55
CA GLN A 52 1.20 2.60 0.71
C GLN A 52 0.09 3.13 1.64
N ASN A 53 -0.86 3.87 1.10
CA ASN A 53 -2.00 4.38 1.87
C ASN A 53 -2.80 3.22 2.48
N GLY A 54 -3.12 2.19 1.68
CA GLY A 54 -3.80 0.99 2.16
C GLY A 54 -3.03 0.25 3.27
N LEU A 55 -1.69 0.17 3.15
CA LEU A 55 -0.84 -0.42 4.19
C LEU A 55 -0.86 0.41 5.48
N ASN A 56 -0.81 1.74 5.38
CA ASN A 56 -0.88 2.64 6.54
C ASN A 56 -2.22 2.48 7.28
N PHE A 57 -3.33 2.43 6.55
CA PHE A 57 -4.65 2.15 7.13
C PHE A 57 -4.72 0.76 7.79
N GLY A 58 -4.08 -0.25 7.19
CA GLY A 58 -3.97 -1.57 7.79
C GLY A 58 -3.21 -1.54 9.12
N ILE A 59 -2.08 -0.84 9.15
CA ILE A 59 -1.25 -0.69 10.36
C ILE A 59 -2.00 0.05 11.46
N THR A 60 -2.71 1.13 11.15
CA THR A 60 -3.49 1.87 12.15
C THR A 60 -4.60 1.00 12.73
N SER A 61 -5.33 0.27 11.89
CA SER A 61 -6.37 -0.67 12.34
C SER A 61 -5.81 -1.80 13.22
N LEU A 62 -4.65 -2.35 12.87
CA LEU A 62 -3.95 -3.37 13.68
C LEU A 62 -3.54 -2.82 15.05
N LYS A 63 -3.02 -1.59 15.10
CA LYS A 63 -2.69 -0.93 16.38
C LYS A 63 -3.92 -0.72 17.26
N GLU A 64 -5.05 -0.34 16.66
CA GLU A 64 -6.31 -0.18 17.39
C GLU A 64 -6.84 -1.51 17.95
N THR A 65 -6.74 -2.59 17.16
CA THR A 65 -7.16 -3.92 17.61
C THR A 65 -6.27 -4.44 18.73
N ILE A 66 -4.94 -4.25 18.64
CA ILE A 66 -4.01 -4.56 19.73
C ILE A 66 -4.41 -3.79 20.99
N LYS A 67 -4.67 -2.48 20.90
CA LYS A 67 -5.08 -1.67 22.05
C LYS A 67 -6.40 -2.16 22.67
N LYS A 68 -7.37 -2.57 21.85
CA LYS A 68 -8.64 -3.16 22.32
C LYS A 68 -8.40 -4.49 23.03
N LEU A 69 -7.52 -5.35 22.51
CA LEU A 69 -7.15 -6.61 23.14
C LEU A 69 -6.42 -6.38 24.48
N GLU A 70 -5.45 -5.48 24.52
CA GLU A 70 -4.75 -5.11 25.76
C GLU A 70 -5.69 -4.58 26.84
N ASN A 71 -6.69 -3.79 26.46
CA ASN A 71 -7.70 -3.30 27.39
C ASN A 71 -8.59 -4.45 27.91
N ARG A 72 -8.99 -5.39 27.05
CA ARG A 72 -9.76 -6.58 27.48
C ARG A 72 -8.97 -7.49 28.39
N LEU A 73 -7.67 -7.61 28.14
CA LEU A 73 -6.75 -8.38 28.98
C LEU A 73 -6.56 -7.76 30.37
N ARG A 74 -7.05 -6.55 30.65
CA ARG A 74 -6.91 -5.93 31.98
C ARG A 74 -8.29 -5.68 32.59
N THR A 75 -8.59 -6.34 33.69
CA THR A 75 -9.84 -6.16 34.43
C THR A 75 -9.56 -5.62 35.83
N LYS A 76 -10.44 -4.75 36.33
CA LYS A 76 -10.37 -4.26 37.71
C LYS A 76 -10.92 -5.34 38.64
N CYS A 77 -10.12 -5.79 39.61
CA CYS A 77 -10.59 -6.72 40.62
C CYS A 77 -11.69 -6.06 41.46
N GLN A 78 -12.84 -6.71 41.59
CA GLN A 78 -13.95 -6.20 42.41
C GLN A 78 -13.62 -6.22 43.91
N HIS A 79 -12.73 -7.11 44.35
CA HIS A 79 -12.38 -7.25 45.77
C HIS A 79 -11.30 -6.25 46.23
N CYS A 80 -10.23 -6.06 45.46
CA CYS A 80 -9.09 -5.23 45.86
C CYS A 80 -8.91 -3.96 45.03
N GLY A 81 -9.73 -3.74 43.99
CA GLY A 81 -9.70 -2.54 43.15
C GLY A 81 -8.49 -2.38 42.23
N LYS A 82 -7.50 -3.30 42.29
CA LYS A 82 -6.30 -3.29 41.43
C LYS A 82 -6.63 -3.80 40.03
N MET A 83 -5.86 -3.35 39.03
CA MET A 83 -5.94 -3.87 37.65
C MET A 83 -5.17 -5.19 37.56
N THR A 84 -5.83 -6.26 37.12
CA THR A 84 -5.26 -7.60 36.98
C THR A 84 -5.25 -7.99 35.51
N LYS A 85 -4.19 -8.68 35.05
CA LYS A 85 -4.17 -9.27 33.72
C LYS A 85 -5.02 -10.55 33.72
N ILE A 86 -5.85 -10.74 32.69
CA ILE A 86 -6.49 -12.01 32.39
C ILE A 86 -5.41 -12.90 31.75
N ASN A 87 -5.06 -14.01 32.39
CA ASN A 87 -4.29 -15.06 31.73
C ASN A 87 -5.27 -15.83 30.83
N CYS A 88 -5.05 -15.76 29.52
CA CYS A 88 -5.75 -16.56 28.52
C CYS A 88 -4.92 -17.79 28.18
#